data_AF-A0A4R2RF14-F1
#
_entry.id   AF-A0A4R2RF14-F1
#
_cell.length_a   1.000
_cell.length_b   1.000
_cell.length_c   1.000
_cell.angle_alpha   90.00
_cell.angle_beta   90.00
_cell.angle_gamma   90.00
#
_symmetry.space_group_name_H-M   'P 1'
#
loop_
_entity.id
_entity.type
_entity.pdbx_description
1 polymer ?
#
loop_
_entity_poly.entity_id
_entity_poly.type
_entity_poly.pdbx_seq_one_letter_code
_entity_poly.pdbx_strand_id
1 'polypeptide(L)' 'MTHRELSRRLIAIARHQGDPTNPLATARRRGWIDAQGQPTRDGRALVAAMLGQRGARAHLRLV' A
#
# COMPACT_ATOMS: atom_id res chain seq x y z
N MET A 1 -4.73 -8.53 -10.07
CA MET A 1 -3.53 -7.73 -9.70
C MET A 1 -2.42 -8.69 -9.29
N THR A 2 -1.18 -8.52 -9.78
CA THR A 2 -0.07 -9.47 -9.50
C THR A 2 0.70 -9.08 -8.23
N HIS A 3 1.47 -10.01 -7.63
CA HIS A 3 2.30 -9.70 -6.45
C HIS A 3 3.33 -8.59 -6.70
N ARG A 4 3.96 -8.54 -7.89
CA ARG A 4 4.89 -7.47 -8.28
C ARG A 4 4.21 -6.10 -8.29
N GLU A 5 3.00 -6.02 -8.82
CA GLU A 5 2.21 -4.80 -8.86
C GLU A 5 1.86 -4.31 -7.44
N LEU A 6 1.55 -5.26 -6.56
CA LEU A 6 1.16 -4.97 -5.18
C LEU A 6 2.36 -4.47 -4.37
N SER A 7 3.52 -5.11 -4.48
CA SER A 7 4.76 -4.62 -3.86
C SER A 7 5.15 -3.22 -4.35
N ARG A 8 5.03 -2.93 -5.66
CA ARG A 8 5.29 -1.57 -6.20
C ARG A 8 4.38 -0.52 -5.57
N ARG A 9 3.09 -0.81 -5.43
CA ARG A 9 2.13 0.10 -4.78
C ARG A 9 2.47 0.31 -3.30
N LEU A 10 2.82 -0.74 -2.57
CA LEU A 10 3.24 -0.63 -1.17
C LEU A 10 4.49 0.21 -0.99
N ILE A 11 5.47 0.07 -1.88
CA ILE A 11 6.69 0.90 -1.88
C ILE A 11 6.33 2.37 -2.16
N ALA A 12 5.44 2.63 -3.12
CA ALA A 12 4.97 3.99 -3.39
C ALA A 12 4.26 4.62 -2.18
N ILE A 13 3.39 3.87 -1.50
CA ILE A 13 2.72 4.34 -0.27
C ILE A 13 3.76 4.62 0.82
N ALA A 14 4.73 3.73 1.01
CA ALA A 14 5.79 3.90 1.98
C ALA A 14 6.67 5.13 1.68
N ARG A 15 6.88 5.46 0.41
CA ARG A 15 7.57 6.69 -0.02
C ARG A 15 6.78 7.96 0.34
N HIS A 16 5.46 7.91 0.29
CA HIS A 16 4.60 9.05 0.65
C HIS A 16 4.39 9.19 2.16
N GLN A 17 4.44 8.10 2.93
CA GLN A 17 4.12 8.08 4.37
C GLN A 17 5.34 7.97 5.30
N GLY A 18 6.54 7.86 4.76
CA GLY A 18 7.75 7.69 5.55
C GLY A 18 8.97 8.26 4.84
N ASP A 19 10.13 7.66 5.11
CA ASP A 19 11.38 8.17 4.58
C ASP A 19 11.47 7.95 3.05
N PRO A 20 11.56 9.03 2.24
CA PRO A 20 11.64 8.93 0.80
C PRO A 20 12.96 8.32 0.30
N THR A 21 14.01 8.31 1.13
CA THR A 21 15.31 7.71 0.78
C THR A 21 15.30 6.20 0.90
N ASN A 22 14.43 5.62 1.74
CA ASN A 22 14.38 4.17 1.94
C ASN A 22 12.97 3.60 2.09
N PRO A 23 12.13 3.70 1.03
CA PRO A 23 10.73 3.30 1.09
C PRO A 23 10.54 1.78 1.28
N LEU A 24 11.46 0.95 0.80
CA LEU A 24 11.41 -0.50 1.02
C LEU A 24 11.63 -0.85 2.50
N ALA A 25 12.61 -0.22 3.14
CA ALA A 25 12.85 -0.39 4.57
C ALA A 25 11.66 0.09 5.41
N THR A 26 11.02 1.19 5.00
CA THR A 26 9.77 1.67 5.62
C THR A 26 8.62 0.67 5.46
N ALA A 27 8.41 0.12 4.26
CA ALA A 27 7.38 -0.89 4.02
C ALA A 27 7.62 -2.19 4.83
N ARG A 28 8.89 -2.60 4.99
CA ARG A 28 9.28 -3.74 5.84
C ARG A 28 9.06 -3.46 7.33
N ARG A 29 9.48 -2.28 7.82
CA ARG A 29 9.23 -1.85 9.22
C ARG A 29 7.75 -1.79 9.56
N ARG A 30 6.91 -1.41 8.59
CA ARG A 30 5.45 -1.37 8.72
C ARG A 30 4.78 -2.75 8.60
N GLY A 31 5.56 -3.80 8.31
CA GLY A 31 5.04 -5.16 8.14
C GLY A 31 4.23 -5.35 6.86
N TRP A 32 4.32 -4.45 5.88
CA TRP A 32 3.57 -4.56 4.61
C TRP A 32 4.25 -5.48 3.60
N ILE A 33 5.57 -5.61 3.70
CA ILE A 33 6.40 -6.46 2.86
C ILE A 33 7.29 -7.32 3.76
N ASP A 34 7.43 -8.60 3.44
CA ASP A 34 8.26 -9.54 4.18
C ASP A 34 9.76 -9.39 3.86
N ALA A 35 10.57 -10.29 4.40
CA ALA A 35 12.01 -10.26 4.18
C ALA A 35 12.42 -10.59 2.73
N GLN A 36 11.55 -11.27 1.99
CA GLN A 36 11.71 -11.74 0.62
C GLN A 36 11.16 -10.76 -0.41
N GLY A 37 10.61 -9.62 0.03
CA GLY A 37 10.02 -8.62 -0.86
C GLY A 37 8.59 -8.93 -1.30
N GLN A 38 7.95 -9.96 -0.71
CA GLN A 38 6.57 -10.32 -0.97
C GLN A 38 5.62 -9.51 -0.09
N PRO A 39 4.43 -9.14 -0.61
CA PRO A 39 3.45 -8.44 0.19
C PRO A 39 2.84 -9.37 1.24
N THR A 40 2.78 -8.89 2.48
CA THR A 40 2.17 -9.61 3.58
C THR A 40 0.64 -9.54 3.53
N ARG A 41 -0.05 -10.21 4.45
CA ARG A 41 -1.50 -10.07 4.61
C ARG A 41 -1.91 -8.61 4.86
N ASP A 42 -1.17 -7.90 5.71
CA ASP A 42 -1.44 -6.49 6.03
C ASP A 42 -1.18 -5.56 4.85
N GLY A 43 -0.10 -5.80 4.10
CA GLY A 43 0.17 -5.06 2.87
C GLY A 43 -0.94 -5.23 1.83
N ARG A 44 -1.45 -6.46 1.67
CA ARG A 44 -2.60 -6.73 0.79
C ARG A 44 -3.88 -6.04 1.27
N ALA A 45 -4.16 -6.06 2.58
CA ALA A 45 -5.32 -5.40 3.17
C ALA A 45 -5.25 -3.87 2.99
N LEU A 46 -4.07 -3.25 3.16
CA LEU A 46 -3.87 -1.83 2.93
C LEU A 46 -4.19 -1.42 1.49
N VAL A 47 -3.65 -2.17 0.51
CA VAL A 47 -3.90 -1.89 -0.91
C VAL A 47 -5.39 -2.09 -1.24
N ALA A 48 -6.02 -3.13 -0.69
CA ALA A 48 -7.45 -3.35 -0.84
C ALA A 48 -8.28 -2.21 -0.23
N ALA A 49 -7.93 -1.71 0.95
CA ALA A 49 -8.59 -0.57 1.58
C ALA A 49 -8.44 0.72 0.76
N MET A 50 -7.26 0.99 0.21
CA MET A 50 -7.03 2.15 -0.67
C MET A 50 -7.80 2.05 -2.00
N LEU A 51 -7.89 0.85 -2.57
CA LEU A 51 -8.69 0.61 -3.78
C LEU A 51 -10.19 0.71 -3.49
N GLY A 52 -10.64 0.18 -2.35
CA GLY A 52 -12.02 0.31 -1.88
C GLY A 52 -12.41 1.77 -1.61
N GLN A 53 -11.50 2.57 -1.05
CA GLN A 53 -11.69 4.02 -0.89
C GLN A 53 -11.83 4.76 -2.24
N ARG A 54 -11.20 4.27 -3.31
CA ARG A 54 -11.33 4.85 -4.65
C ARG A 54 -12.72 4.62 -5.26
N GLY A 55 -13.42 3.55 -4.87
CA GLY A 55 -14.85 3.35 -5.16
C GLY A 55 -15.77 4.17 -4.23
N ALA A 56 -15.41 4.32 -2.96
CA ALA A 56 -16.21 5.06 -1.98
C ALA A 56 -16.26 6.58 -2.21
N ARG A 57 -15.30 7.16 -2.95
CA ARG A 57 -15.32 8.60 -3.32
C ARG A 57 -16.38 8.97 -4.35
N ALA A 58 -17.11 8.01 -4.93
CA ALA A 58 -18.21 8.30 -5.85
C ALA A 58 -19.53 8.68 -5.13
N HIS A 59 -19.60 8.60 -3.80
CA HIS A 59 -20.85 8.79 -3.04
C HIS A 59 -20.88 10.03 -2.12
N LEU A 60 -20.01 11.03 -2.32
CA LEU A 60 -20.19 12.33 -1.68
C LEU A 60 -20.89 13.30 -2.64
N ARG A 61 -22.17 13.05 -2.90
CA ARG A 61 -23.07 14.08 -3.45
C ARG A 61 -23.55 14.89 -2.24
N LEU A 62 -22.94 16.05 -2.02
CA LEU A 62 -23.43 17.06 -1.10
C LEU A 62 -24.89 17.37 -1.47
N VAL A 63 -25.79 17.19 -0.49
CA VAL A 63 -27.19 17.60 -0.53
C VAL A 63 -27.26 19.08 -0.19
#